data_AF-A0A7Y8Q3N9-F1
#
_entry.id   AF-A0A7Y8Q3N9-F1
#
_cell.length_a   1.000
_cell.length_b   1.000
_cell.length_c   1.000
_cell.angle_alpha   90.00
_cell.angle_beta   90.00
_cell.angle_gamma   90.00
#
_symmetry.space_group_name_H-M   'P 1'
#
loop_
_entity.id
_entity.type
_entity.pdbx_description
1 polymer ?
#
loop_
_entity_poly.entity_id
_entity_poly.type
_entity_poly.pdbx_seq_one_letter_code
_entity_poly.pdbx_strand_id
1 'polypeptide(L)'
;MPIDSVKHSFHIRRKKNDVVFRNIARLWELGRSAHDHQALLDGLHPWNAPINLKFENVLAWFQGCIGLIFLLPVWITPSNIWAQLSFILGLVIMAWAYFSYEQDDPIEEVIDFLEQQSIAKKYQLAFDRQPHHISVPFNSIHFIAHLKQLFPVFEQGSVSNKITRYASTVWQDENDQAHQVMLFQYHYVNEIRVRDKNGDEHQVKEIHKDLWGVFVFDINTQGLAVSTSNKKFYYPYSYPWHSSDIQINQRLKFYGSDEMETAKLMTPAFVLRLADFFKNREGDLLFHPESKMLCYIGPHDLFKISSKTNVIQDISALRGHLRTFKLIELENLQRDLLLFLK
;
A
#
# COMPACT_ATOMS: atom_id res chain seq x y z
N MET A 1 8.18 -28.55 46.76
CA MET A 1 7.82 -28.83 45.35
C MET A 1 7.30 -27.56 44.68
N PRO A 2 8.15 -26.84 43.94
CA PRO A 2 7.70 -26.00 42.83
C PRO A 2 8.53 -26.17 41.53
N ILE A 3 9.60 -26.98 41.56
CA ILE A 3 10.55 -27.12 40.44
C ILE A 3 9.93 -27.89 39.27
N ASP A 4 9.05 -28.87 39.53
CA ASP A 4 8.42 -29.67 38.45
C ASP A 4 7.37 -28.86 37.68
N SER A 5 6.61 -27.99 38.35
CA SER A 5 5.66 -27.08 37.67
C SER A 5 6.37 -26.03 36.81
N VAL A 6 7.56 -25.56 37.24
CA VAL A 6 8.38 -24.61 36.48
C VAL A 6 9.01 -25.30 35.26
N LYS A 7 9.55 -26.52 35.41
CA LYS A 7 10.07 -27.31 34.29
C LYS A 7 8.99 -27.68 33.27
N HIS A 8 7.82 -28.08 33.74
CA HIS A 8 6.68 -28.41 32.89
C HIS A 8 6.14 -27.16 32.16
N SER A 9 6.07 -26.01 32.83
CA SER A 9 5.71 -24.72 32.23
C SER A 9 6.71 -24.27 31.15
N PHE A 10 8.02 -24.40 31.42
CA PHE A 10 9.07 -24.03 30.47
C PHE A 10 9.03 -24.92 29.21
N HIS A 11 8.87 -26.24 29.39
CA HIS A 11 8.79 -27.17 28.27
C HIS A 11 7.53 -26.98 27.42
N ILE A 12 6.38 -26.71 28.06
CA ILE A 12 5.13 -26.41 27.34
C ILE A 12 5.24 -25.12 26.55
N ARG A 13 5.83 -24.06 27.10
CA ARG A 13 5.95 -22.76 26.43
C ARG A 13 6.87 -22.82 25.21
N ARG A 14 8.02 -23.50 25.33
CA ARG A 14 8.89 -23.77 24.17
C ARG A 14 8.14 -24.52 23.08
N LYS A 15 7.39 -25.57 23.46
CA LYS A 15 6.55 -26.34 22.53
C LYS A 15 5.44 -25.51 21.88
N LYS A 16 4.88 -24.51 22.58
CA LYS A 16 3.87 -23.60 22.02
C LYS A 16 4.47 -22.60 21.03
N ASN A 17 5.62 -22.00 21.34
CA ASN A 17 6.33 -21.14 20.38
C ASN A 17 6.79 -21.95 19.16
N ASP A 18 7.22 -23.21 19.33
CA ASP A 18 7.53 -24.13 18.23
C ASP A 18 6.30 -24.43 17.34
N VAL A 19 5.08 -24.39 17.89
CA VAL A 19 3.84 -24.49 17.10
C VAL A 19 3.63 -23.22 16.28
N VAL A 20 3.85 -22.04 16.86
CA VAL A 20 3.73 -20.76 16.15
C VAL A 20 4.72 -20.70 14.99
N PHE A 21 5.99 -21.08 15.18
CA PHE A 21 6.97 -21.15 14.09
C PHE A 21 6.58 -22.12 12.98
N ARG A 22 6.05 -23.30 13.32
CA ARG A 22 5.53 -24.23 12.32
C ARG A 22 4.32 -23.67 11.57
N ASN A 23 3.46 -22.93 12.27
CA ASN A 23 2.33 -22.26 11.63
C ASN A 23 2.82 -21.21 10.64
N ILE A 24 3.78 -20.35 11.04
CA ILE A 24 4.41 -19.36 10.16
C ILE A 24 5.01 -20.02 8.91
N ALA A 25 5.80 -21.09 9.09
CA ALA A 25 6.40 -21.81 7.97
C ALA A 25 5.35 -22.37 6.99
N ARG A 26 4.27 -22.96 7.51
CA ARG A 26 3.16 -23.47 6.68
C ARG A 26 2.38 -22.35 5.99
N LEU A 27 2.23 -21.19 6.63
CA LEU A 27 1.60 -20.01 6.04
C LEU A 27 2.41 -19.47 4.86
N TRP A 28 3.75 -19.42 4.98
CA TRP A 28 4.65 -19.08 3.88
C TRP A 28 4.51 -20.05 2.71
N GLU A 29 4.50 -21.36 2.98
CA GLU A 29 4.32 -22.39 1.96
C GLU A 29 2.96 -22.30 1.27
N LEU A 30 1.89 -22.06 2.04
CA LEU A 30 0.54 -21.88 1.52
C LEU A 30 0.47 -20.66 0.59
N GLY A 31 1.02 -19.51 1.02
CA GLY A 31 1.01 -18.30 0.20
C GLY A 31 1.80 -18.45 -1.11
N ARG A 32 2.86 -19.27 -1.14
CA ARG A 32 3.64 -19.57 -2.35
C ARG A 32 2.97 -20.58 -3.27
N SER A 33 2.25 -21.55 -2.73
CA SER A 33 1.67 -22.67 -3.49
C SER A 33 0.22 -22.45 -3.93
N ALA A 34 -0.51 -21.54 -3.29
CA ALA A 34 -1.87 -21.22 -3.66
C ALA A 34 -1.92 -20.66 -5.09
N HIS A 35 -2.80 -21.18 -5.93
CA HIS A 35 -2.94 -20.74 -7.32
C HIS A 35 -3.85 -19.51 -7.41
N ASP A 36 -5.01 -19.57 -6.79
CA ASP A 36 -6.00 -18.48 -6.74
C ASP A 36 -6.29 -18.05 -5.29
N HIS A 37 -7.12 -17.01 -5.15
CA HIS A 37 -7.49 -16.47 -3.85
C HIS A 37 -8.30 -17.48 -3.02
N GLN A 38 -9.16 -18.28 -3.66
CA GLN A 38 -9.98 -19.27 -2.97
C GLN A 38 -9.14 -20.41 -2.41
N ALA A 39 -8.17 -20.94 -3.16
CA ALA A 39 -7.24 -21.97 -2.67
C ALA A 39 -6.41 -21.46 -1.48
N LEU A 40 -6.06 -20.17 -1.45
CA LEU A 40 -5.41 -19.56 -0.29
C LEU A 40 -6.33 -19.58 0.94
N LEU A 41 -7.60 -19.20 0.77
CA LEU A 41 -8.59 -19.24 1.87
C LEU A 41 -8.95 -20.66 2.33
N ASP A 42 -8.98 -21.62 1.41
CA ASP A 42 -9.27 -23.02 1.68
C ASP A 42 -8.09 -23.70 2.40
N GLY A 43 -6.85 -23.34 2.07
CA GLY A 43 -5.67 -23.81 2.81
C GLY A 43 -5.61 -23.35 4.26
N LEU A 44 -6.30 -22.27 4.61
CA LEU A 44 -6.43 -21.78 5.99
C LEU A 44 -7.53 -22.52 6.78
N HIS A 45 -8.39 -23.32 6.13
CA HIS A 45 -9.45 -24.06 6.81
C HIS A 45 -9.88 -25.36 6.09
N PRO A 46 -9.79 -26.52 6.76
CA PRO A 46 -9.43 -26.71 8.16
C PRO A 46 -7.92 -26.74 8.40
N TRP A 47 -7.44 -26.04 9.43
CA TRP A 47 -6.01 -25.96 9.73
C TRP A 47 -5.43 -27.28 10.29
N ASN A 48 -6.24 -28.14 10.91
CA ASN A 48 -5.83 -29.46 11.45
C ASN A 48 -4.60 -29.40 12.40
N ALA A 49 -4.36 -28.26 13.04
CA ALA A 49 -3.30 -28.02 14.03
C ALA A 49 -3.75 -26.89 14.97
N PRO A 50 -3.03 -26.60 16.09
CA PRO A 50 -3.38 -25.47 16.94
C PRO A 50 -3.26 -24.16 16.16
N ILE A 51 -4.30 -23.32 16.23
CA ILE A 51 -4.48 -22.14 15.36
C ILE A 51 -3.70 -20.89 15.80
N ASN A 52 -2.95 -20.96 16.90
CA ASN A 52 -2.33 -19.79 17.53
C ASN A 52 -1.25 -19.17 16.63
N LEU A 53 -1.29 -17.84 16.50
CA LEU A 53 -0.32 -16.97 15.83
C LEU A 53 0.11 -15.85 16.79
N LYS A 54 0.53 -16.23 18.00
CA LYS A 54 1.03 -15.31 19.01
C LYS A 54 2.06 -16.00 19.88
N PHE A 55 3.22 -15.36 20.07
CA PHE A 55 4.25 -15.89 20.96
C PHE A 55 3.89 -15.70 22.44
N GLU A 56 4.18 -16.71 23.26
CA GLU A 56 3.92 -16.66 24.70
C GLU A 56 5.13 -16.10 25.47
N ASN A 57 5.24 -14.78 25.55
CA ASN A 57 6.36 -14.08 26.20
C ASN A 57 6.21 -13.83 27.72
N VAL A 58 5.26 -14.49 28.39
CA VAL A 58 4.95 -14.27 29.82
C VAL A 58 6.17 -14.52 30.71
N LEU A 59 7.05 -15.47 30.35
CA LEU A 59 8.24 -15.79 31.15
C LEU A 59 9.27 -14.66 31.07
N ALA A 60 9.55 -14.17 29.87
CA ALA A 60 10.48 -13.06 29.65
C ALA A 60 10.02 -11.82 30.42
N TRP A 61 8.73 -11.50 30.38
CA TRP A 61 8.16 -10.42 31.19
C TRP A 61 8.35 -10.61 32.70
N PHE A 62 8.05 -11.80 33.21
CA PHE A 62 8.23 -12.10 34.63
C PHE A 62 9.70 -12.03 35.06
N GLN A 63 10.61 -12.54 34.23
CA GLN A 63 12.05 -12.43 34.44
C GLN A 63 12.52 -10.98 34.40
N GLY A 64 12.02 -10.16 33.47
CA GLY A 64 12.30 -8.73 33.43
C GLY A 64 11.86 -8.00 34.70
N CYS A 65 10.65 -8.29 35.20
CA CYS A 65 10.16 -7.73 36.46
C CYS A 65 11.03 -8.14 37.66
N ILE A 66 11.42 -9.42 37.74
CA ILE A 66 12.35 -9.89 38.78
C ILE A 66 13.69 -9.19 38.66
N GLY A 67 14.25 -9.12 37.45
CA GLY A 67 15.52 -8.43 37.18
C GLY A 67 15.51 -7.00 37.70
N LEU A 68 14.43 -6.23 37.43
CA LEU A 68 14.25 -4.87 37.94
C LEU A 68 14.27 -4.78 39.47
N ILE A 69 13.60 -5.71 40.17
CA ILE A 69 13.60 -5.74 41.64
C ILE A 69 15.02 -5.93 42.19
N PHE A 70 15.83 -6.78 41.55
CA PHE A 70 17.21 -7.04 41.94
C PHE A 70 18.18 -5.86 41.73
N LEU A 71 17.81 -4.86 40.92
CA LEU A 71 18.61 -3.64 40.72
C LEU A 71 18.40 -2.59 41.83
N LEU A 72 17.23 -2.60 42.49
CA LEU A 72 16.85 -1.58 43.48
C LEU A 72 17.80 -1.45 44.69
N PRO A 73 18.38 -2.53 45.26
CA PRO A 73 19.19 -2.45 46.48
C PRO A 73 20.44 -1.56 46.38
N VAL A 74 21.01 -1.39 45.18
CA VAL A 74 22.19 -0.52 44.97
C VAL A 74 21.89 0.94 45.23
N TRP A 75 20.65 1.38 45.00
CA TRP A 75 20.23 2.76 45.25
C TRP A 75 20.08 3.08 46.74
N ILE A 76 19.88 2.06 47.59
CA ILE A 76 19.68 2.21 49.03
C ILE A 76 21.01 2.02 49.79
N THR A 77 21.82 1.04 49.39
CA THR A 77 23.07 0.67 50.09
C THR A 77 24.23 0.42 49.11
N PRO A 78 24.77 1.47 48.45
CA PRO A 78 25.72 1.31 47.35
C PRO A 78 27.07 0.70 47.75
N SER A 79 27.49 0.89 49.01
CA SER A 79 28.76 0.37 49.55
C SER A 79 28.68 -1.10 50.00
N ASN A 80 27.49 -1.71 50.02
CA ASN A 80 27.32 -3.08 50.44
C ASN A 80 27.65 -4.06 49.30
N ILE A 81 28.60 -4.97 49.53
CA ILE A 81 29.01 -6.02 48.57
C ILE A 81 27.80 -6.85 48.10
N TRP A 82 26.84 -7.14 48.99
CA TRP A 82 25.63 -7.88 48.65
C TRP A 82 24.71 -7.10 47.70
N ALA A 83 24.67 -5.77 47.84
CA ALA A 83 23.90 -4.92 46.92
C ALA A 83 24.55 -4.90 45.53
N GLN A 84 25.87 -4.83 45.45
CA GLN A 84 26.62 -4.88 44.17
C GLN A 84 26.43 -6.24 43.47
N LEU A 85 26.49 -7.36 44.21
CA LEU A 85 26.21 -8.69 43.68
C LEU A 85 24.76 -8.84 43.20
N SER A 86 23.79 -8.31 43.96
CA SER A 86 22.37 -8.28 43.56
C SER A 86 22.17 -7.56 42.23
N PHE A 87 22.88 -6.45 42.02
CA PHE A 87 22.80 -5.69 40.78
C PHE A 87 23.35 -6.45 39.57
N ILE A 88 24.51 -7.10 39.71
CA ILE A 88 25.06 -7.95 38.64
C ILE A 88 24.07 -9.08 38.31
N LEU A 89 23.48 -9.72 39.33
CA LEU A 89 22.49 -10.77 39.13
C LEU A 89 21.23 -10.22 38.42
N GLY A 90 20.76 -9.03 38.78
CA GLY A 90 19.67 -8.35 38.10
C GLY A 90 19.94 -8.09 36.62
N LEU A 91 21.16 -7.64 36.27
CA LEU A 91 21.59 -7.48 34.88
C LEU A 91 21.60 -8.81 34.11
N VAL A 92 22.11 -9.89 34.71
CA VAL A 92 22.12 -11.22 34.08
C VAL A 92 20.69 -11.72 33.84
N ILE A 93 19.79 -11.53 34.81
CA ILE A 93 18.37 -11.91 34.67
C ILE A 93 17.68 -11.10 33.57
N MET A 94 17.94 -9.79 33.48
CA MET A 94 17.41 -8.96 32.41
C MET A 94 17.97 -9.34 31.03
N ALA A 95 19.27 -9.63 30.93
CA ALA A 95 19.88 -10.11 29.69
C ALA A 95 19.24 -11.45 29.27
N TRP A 96 19.00 -12.35 30.22
CA TRP A 96 18.32 -13.61 29.96
C TRP A 96 16.85 -13.42 29.53
N ALA A 97 16.15 -12.46 30.15
CA ALA A 97 14.79 -12.10 29.77
C ALA A 97 14.72 -11.59 28.33
N TYR A 98 15.68 -10.74 27.94
CA TYR A 98 15.82 -10.24 26.57
C TYR A 98 16.03 -11.38 25.57
N PHE A 99 16.97 -12.31 25.84
CA PHE A 99 17.17 -13.48 24.97
C PHE A 99 15.99 -14.46 24.92
N SER A 100 15.13 -14.46 25.94
CA SER A 100 13.96 -15.33 26.00
C SER A 100 12.70 -14.68 25.40
N TYR A 101 12.77 -13.41 25.04
CA TYR A 101 11.67 -12.66 24.45
C TYR A 101 11.64 -12.90 22.93
N GLU A 102 10.51 -13.39 22.42
CA GLU A 102 10.30 -13.57 20.99
C GLU A 102 9.57 -12.37 20.39
N GLN A 103 10.07 -11.81 19.29
CA GLN A 103 9.42 -10.68 18.61
C GLN A 103 8.29 -11.18 17.72
N ASP A 104 7.23 -10.37 17.58
CA ASP A 104 6.09 -10.69 16.72
C ASP A 104 6.37 -10.41 15.23
N ASP A 105 7.52 -9.81 14.88
CA ASP A 105 7.93 -9.46 13.50
C ASP A 105 7.72 -10.61 12.48
N PRO A 106 8.09 -11.88 12.76
CA PRO A 106 7.87 -12.97 11.80
C PRO A 106 6.39 -13.29 11.53
N ILE A 107 5.51 -12.97 12.48
CA ILE A 107 4.05 -13.11 12.33
C ILE A 107 3.53 -11.96 11.46
N GLU A 108 3.96 -10.73 11.74
CA GLU A 108 3.58 -9.56 10.94
C GLU A 108 4.04 -9.71 9.48
N GLU A 109 5.28 -10.14 9.25
CA GLU A 109 5.83 -10.37 7.91
C GLU A 109 5.04 -11.42 7.11
N VAL A 110 4.65 -12.54 7.74
CA VAL A 110 3.89 -13.58 7.03
C VAL A 110 2.44 -13.15 6.77
N ILE A 111 1.86 -12.36 7.66
CA ILE A 111 0.53 -11.75 7.46
C ILE A 111 0.59 -10.77 6.30
N ASP A 112 1.52 -9.83 6.31
CA ASP A 112 1.73 -8.85 5.23
C ASP A 112 1.97 -9.55 3.88
N PHE A 113 2.77 -10.62 3.88
CA PHE A 113 2.98 -11.44 2.69
C PHE A 113 1.69 -12.06 2.18
N LEU A 114 0.89 -12.69 3.07
CA LEU A 114 -0.38 -13.29 2.69
C LEU A 114 -1.42 -12.26 2.25
N GLU A 115 -1.44 -11.08 2.85
CA GLU A 115 -2.25 -9.95 2.42
C GLU A 115 -1.87 -9.52 1.00
N GLN A 116 -0.58 -9.36 0.72
CA GLN A 116 -0.09 -9.02 -0.63
C GLN A 116 -0.46 -10.09 -1.66
N GLN A 117 -0.28 -11.38 -1.33
CA GLN A 117 -0.69 -12.49 -2.21
C GLN A 117 -2.19 -12.52 -2.41
N SER A 118 -2.96 -12.28 -1.35
CA SER A 118 -4.42 -12.24 -1.40
C SER A 118 -4.91 -11.09 -2.28
N ILE A 119 -4.33 -9.89 -2.14
CA ILE A 119 -4.61 -8.74 -3.02
C ILE A 119 -4.28 -9.09 -4.47
N ALA A 120 -3.08 -9.62 -4.72
CA ALA A 120 -2.63 -9.99 -6.06
C ALA A 120 -3.60 -10.96 -6.74
N LYS A 121 -4.06 -11.97 -6.01
CA LYS A 121 -4.95 -13.01 -6.56
C LYS A 121 -6.40 -12.55 -6.66
N LYS A 122 -6.92 -11.87 -5.63
CA LYS A 122 -8.32 -11.42 -5.58
C LYS A 122 -8.65 -10.39 -6.65
N TYR A 123 -7.73 -9.46 -6.89
CA TYR A 123 -7.88 -8.39 -7.88
C TYR A 123 -7.10 -8.66 -9.18
N GLN A 124 -6.54 -9.87 -9.34
CA GLN A 124 -5.75 -10.28 -10.51
C GLN A 124 -4.65 -9.26 -10.86
N LEU A 125 -3.97 -8.76 -9.83
CA LEU A 125 -2.89 -7.77 -9.95
C LEU A 125 -1.57 -8.48 -10.14
N ALA A 126 -0.99 -8.31 -11.33
CA ALA A 126 0.35 -8.74 -11.66
C ALA A 126 1.35 -7.64 -11.30
N PHE A 127 1.83 -7.66 -10.04
CA PHE A 127 2.85 -6.72 -9.56
C PHE A 127 4.15 -6.84 -10.36
N ASP A 128 4.78 -5.69 -10.63
CA ASP A 128 6.06 -5.58 -11.34
C ASP A 128 6.09 -6.21 -12.74
N ARG A 129 4.91 -6.42 -13.35
CA ARG A 129 4.76 -6.96 -14.70
C ARG A 129 4.10 -5.94 -15.61
N GLN A 130 4.46 -6.01 -16.89
CA GLN A 130 3.88 -5.20 -17.96
C GLN A 130 2.54 -5.77 -18.42
N PRO A 131 1.65 -4.94 -18.99
CA PRO A 131 0.44 -5.42 -19.66
C PRO A 131 0.77 -6.35 -20.83
N HIS A 132 0.00 -7.43 -20.97
CA HIS A 132 0.30 -8.54 -21.90
C HIS A 132 0.24 -8.18 -23.39
N HIS A 133 -0.45 -7.10 -23.77
CA HIS A 133 -0.66 -6.70 -25.16
C HIS A 133 0.49 -5.87 -25.75
N ILE A 134 1.44 -5.39 -24.93
CA ILE A 134 2.53 -4.56 -25.45
C ILE A 134 3.47 -5.43 -26.28
N SER A 135 3.43 -5.24 -27.59
CA SER A 135 4.09 -6.07 -28.62
C SER A 135 5.61 -6.15 -28.48
N VAL A 136 6.23 -5.25 -27.71
CA VAL A 136 7.67 -5.23 -27.46
C VAL A 136 7.90 -5.39 -25.96
N PRO A 137 8.54 -6.49 -25.50
CA PRO A 137 8.91 -6.64 -24.10
C PRO A 137 10.01 -5.63 -23.79
N PHE A 138 9.64 -4.49 -23.21
CA PHE A 138 10.62 -3.56 -22.67
C PHE A 138 11.21 -4.18 -21.39
N ASN A 139 12.44 -3.80 -21.02
CA ASN A 139 12.86 -3.95 -19.63
C ASN A 139 11.87 -3.14 -18.75
N SER A 140 11.47 -3.65 -17.60
CA SER A 140 10.52 -2.99 -16.68
C SER A 140 10.90 -1.54 -16.38
N ILE A 141 12.20 -1.27 -16.21
CA ILE A 141 12.74 0.08 -15.97
C ILE A 141 12.47 1.00 -17.17
N HIS A 142 12.77 0.53 -18.39
CA HIS A 142 12.57 1.32 -19.61
C HIS A 142 11.11 1.57 -19.89
N PHE A 143 10.25 0.59 -19.60
CA PHE A 143 8.81 0.75 -19.73
C PHE A 143 8.25 1.85 -18.83
N ILE A 144 8.62 1.84 -17.55
CA ILE A 144 8.21 2.88 -16.61
C ILE A 144 8.74 4.25 -17.03
N ALA A 145 10.00 4.33 -17.46
CA ALA A 145 10.57 5.58 -17.97
C ALA A 145 9.79 6.11 -19.20
N HIS A 146 9.41 5.22 -20.12
CA HIS A 146 8.62 5.57 -21.29
C HIS A 146 7.22 6.07 -20.89
N LEU A 147 6.49 5.35 -20.03
CA LEU A 147 5.17 5.78 -19.55
C LEU A 147 5.21 7.15 -18.86
N LYS A 148 6.26 7.40 -18.07
CA LYS A 148 6.45 8.71 -17.43
C LYS A 148 6.64 9.83 -18.45
N GLN A 149 7.36 9.57 -19.55
CA GLN A 149 7.59 10.56 -20.61
C GLN A 149 6.32 10.87 -21.41
N LEU A 150 5.37 9.93 -21.49
CA LEU A 150 4.11 10.14 -22.21
C LEU A 150 3.20 11.19 -21.54
N PHE A 151 3.27 11.35 -20.21
CA PHE A 151 2.38 12.26 -19.50
C PHE A 151 3.16 13.29 -18.67
N PRO A 152 2.89 14.60 -18.86
CA PRO A 152 3.59 15.67 -18.14
C PRO A 152 3.32 15.65 -16.62
N VAL A 153 2.34 14.87 -16.16
CA VAL A 153 1.97 14.78 -14.74
C VAL A 153 3.02 14.09 -13.86
N PHE A 154 4.04 13.45 -14.46
CA PHE A 154 5.10 12.73 -13.74
C PHE A 154 6.36 13.55 -13.46
N GLU A 155 6.26 14.88 -13.57
CA GLU A 155 7.34 15.84 -13.30
C GLU A 155 6.95 16.85 -12.21
N GLN A 156 6.23 16.39 -11.16
CA GLN A 156 5.72 17.27 -10.09
C GLN A 156 6.76 17.69 -9.04
N GLY A 157 7.72 16.81 -8.77
CA GLY A 157 8.76 16.96 -7.75
C GLY A 157 9.97 17.71 -8.28
N SER A 158 10.50 18.63 -7.49
CA SER A 158 11.74 19.36 -7.81
C SER A 158 12.99 18.50 -7.65
N VAL A 159 12.95 17.46 -6.82
CA VAL A 159 14.13 16.61 -6.49
C VAL A 159 14.02 15.23 -7.13
N SER A 160 12.87 14.56 -6.94
CA SER A 160 12.68 13.18 -7.36
C SER A 160 11.25 12.92 -7.78
N ASN A 161 11.09 12.10 -8.82
CA ASN A 161 9.81 11.69 -9.39
C ASN A 161 9.90 10.19 -9.73
N LYS A 162 9.23 9.33 -8.97
CA LYS A 162 9.37 7.87 -9.10
C LYS A 162 8.03 7.18 -9.05
N ILE A 163 7.82 6.22 -9.95
CA ILE A 163 6.75 5.22 -9.78
C ILE A 163 7.35 4.11 -8.91
N THR A 164 6.89 4.00 -7.66
CA THR A 164 7.49 3.13 -6.64
C THR A 164 6.89 1.74 -6.65
N ARG A 165 5.60 1.63 -6.96
CA ARG A 165 4.85 0.37 -7.00
C ARG A 165 3.92 0.38 -8.19
N TYR A 166 3.81 -0.71 -8.92
CA TYR A 166 2.84 -0.85 -9.99
C TYR A 166 2.37 -2.30 -10.17
N ALA A 167 1.18 -2.45 -10.74
CA ALA A 167 0.61 -3.75 -11.06
C ALA A 167 -0.25 -3.69 -12.31
N SER A 168 -0.13 -4.69 -13.18
CA SER A 168 -0.97 -4.84 -14.36
C SER A 168 -2.16 -5.73 -14.08
N THR A 169 -3.31 -5.43 -14.69
CA THR A 169 -4.55 -6.21 -14.58
C THR A 169 -5.40 -6.00 -15.83
N VAL A 170 -6.48 -6.76 -15.95
CA VAL A 170 -7.45 -6.62 -17.03
C VAL A 170 -8.81 -6.39 -16.39
N TRP A 171 -9.47 -5.31 -16.78
CA TRP A 171 -10.84 -5.03 -16.39
C TRP A 171 -11.77 -5.35 -17.54
N GLN A 172 -12.88 -6.00 -17.25
CA GLN A 172 -13.94 -6.27 -18.23
C GLN A 172 -15.08 -5.30 -17.98
N ASP A 173 -15.58 -4.67 -19.05
CA ASP A 173 -16.80 -3.89 -18.99
C ASP A 173 -18.06 -4.79 -19.06
N GLU A 174 -19.25 -4.19 -19.02
CA GLU A 174 -20.52 -4.92 -19.11
C GLU A 174 -20.76 -5.57 -20.48
N ASN A 175 -20.01 -5.17 -21.51
CA ASN A 175 -20.10 -5.68 -22.88
C ASN A 175 -19.02 -6.73 -23.20
N ASP A 176 -18.36 -7.28 -22.17
CA ASP A 176 -17.23 -8.20 -22.27
C ASP A 176 -15.99 -7.63 -23.00
N GLN A 177 -15.89 -6.31 -23.16
CA GLN A 177 -14.70 -5.65 -23.66
C GLN A 177 -13.62 -5.63 -22.58
N ALA A 178 -12.46 -6.20 -22.91
CA ALA A 178 -11.30 -6.24 -22.02
C ALA A 178 -10.46 -4.96 -22.16
N HIS A 179 -10.32 -4.23 -21.06
CA HIS A 179 -9.42 -3.10 -20.91
C HIS A 179 -8.16 -3.53 -20.18
N GLN A 180 -7.00 -3.36 -20.80
CA GLN A 180 -5.72 -3.52 -20.13
C GLN A 180 -5.50 -2.31 -19.22
N VAL A 181 -5.18 -2.58 -17.95
CA VAL A 181 -5.01 -1.54 -16.94
C VAL A 181 -3.73 -1.76 -16.16
N MET A 182 -3.04 -0.67 -15.85
CA MET A 182 -1.87 -0.69 -14.99
C MET A 182 -2.05 0.31 -13.85
N LEU A 183 -2.16 -0.20 -12.64
CA LEU A 183 -2.18 0.61 -11.42
C LEU A 183 -0.77 1.02 -11.06
N PHE A 184 -0.63 2.20 -10.46
CA PHE A 184 0.65 2.68 -9.97
C PHE A 184 0.54 3.54 -8.71
N GLN A 185 1.63 3.58 -7.96
CA GLN A 185 1.93 4.57 -6.93
C GLN A 185 3.07 5.44 -7.44
N TYR A 186 2.85 6.75 -7.42
CA TYR A 186 3.78 7.79 -7.80
C TYR A 186 4.21 8.59 -6.57
N HIS A 187 5.51 8.55 -6.29
CA HIS A 187 6.15 9.27 -5.21
C HIS A 187 6.98 10.42 -5.78
N TYR A 188 6.78 11.63 -5.26
CA TYR A 188 7.59 12.79 -5.61
C TYR A 188 8.04 13.57 -4.39
N VAL A 189 9.21 14.20 -4.53
CA VAL A 189 9.86 14.97 -3.47
C VAL A 189 10.06 16.39 -3.95
N ASN A 190 9.56 17.33 -3.14
CA ASN A 190 9.77 18.76 -3.32
C ASN A 190 10.70 19.30 -2.24
N GLU A 191 11.61 20.16 -2.67
CA GLU A 191 12.49 20.90 -1.78
C GLU A 191 11.90 22.27 -1.51
N ILE A 192 11.65 22.60 -0.23
CA ILE A 192 11.28 23.96 0.16
C ILE A 192 12.41 24.58 0.98
N ARG A 193 12.81 25.79 0.57
CA ARG A 193 13.74 26.61 1.35
C ARG A 193 12.95 27.41 2.37
N VAL A 194 13.16 27.11 3.65
CA VAL A 194 12.56 27.86 4.76
C VAL A 194 13.54 28.96 5.17
N ARG A 195 13.07 30.21 5.07
CA ARG A 195 13.77 31.37 5.65
C ARG A 195 13.49 31.43 7.13
N ASP A 196 14.53 31.60 7.93
CA ASP A 196 14.38 31.82 9.36
C ASP A 196 13.81 33.22 9.63
N LYS A 197 13.34 33.47 10.86
CA LYS A 197 12.81 34.77 11.34
C LYS A 197 13.80 35.94 11.15
N ASN A 198 15.09 35.64 10.98
CA ASN A 198 16.16 36.60 10.76
C ASN A 198 16.47 36.87 9.28
N GLY A 199 15.77 36.23 8.33
CA GLY A 199 15.93 36.47 6.89
C GLY A 199 16.99 35.59 6.19
N ASP A 200 17.75 34.79 6.94
CA ASP A 200 18.75 33.89 6.37
C ASP A 200 18.14 32.56 5.87
N GLU A 201 18.59 32.10 4.70
CA GLU A 201 18.15 30.85 4.05
C GLU A 201 18.97 29.66 4.56
N HIS A 202 18.45 28.88 5.52
CA HIS A 202 19.24 27.79 6.12
C HIS A 202 18.55 26.44 6.28
N GLN A 203 17.25 26.29 6.08
CA GLN A 203 16.60 24.97 6.18
C GLN A 203 15.95 24.54 4.87
N VAL A 204 16.65 23.64 4.18
CA VAL A 204 16.10 22.82 3.12
C VAL A 204 15.23 21.74 3.77
N LYS A 205 13.92 21.78 3.54
CA LYS A 205 13.01 20.72 3.98
C LYS A 205 12.46 19.99 2.75
N GLU A 206 12.63 18.67 2.75
CA GLU A 206 12.03 17.80 1.76
C GLU A 206 10.57 17.47 2.16
N ILE A 207 9.66 17.65 1.21
CA ILE A 207 8.26 17.26 1.33
C ILE A 207 8.03 16.08 0.39
N HIS A 208 7.76 14.93 1.01
CA HIS A 208 7.40 13.70 0.33
C HIS A 208 5.89 13.66 0.11
N LYS A 209 5.47 13.32 -1.11
CA LYS A 209 4.07 13.15 -1.48
C LYS A 209 3.87 11.91 -2.32
N ASP A 210 2.78 11.22 -2.06
CA ASP A 210 2.34 10.04 -2.81
C ASP A 210 1.02 10.35 -3.52
N LEU A 211 0.92 9.89 -4.76
CA LEU A 211 -0.28 9.86 -5.57
C LEU A 211 -0.44 8.45 -6.13
N TRP A 212 -1.67 8.10 -6.50
CA TRP A 212 -1.99 6.80 -7.07
C TRP A 212 -2.86 6.98 -8.29
N GLY A 213 -2.75 6.04 -9.21
CA GLY A 213 -3.40 6.20 -10.49
C GLY A 213 -3.45 4.92 -11.29
N VAL A 214 -4.06 5.05 -12.46
CA VAL A 214 -4.16 3.97 -13.44
C VAL A 214 -3.83 4.47 -14.84
N PHE A 215 -3.08 3.66 -15.58
CA PHE A 215 -3.04 3.73 -17.03
C PHE A 215 -4.05 2.76 -17.60
N VAL A 216 -4.79 3.19 -18.61
CA VAL A 216 -5.69 2.33 -19.38
C VAL A 216 -5.27 2.42 -20.83
N PHE A 217 -5.05 1.26 -21.43
CA PHE A 217 -4.55 1.15 -22.80
C PHE A 217 -5.71 0.95 -23.77
N ASP A 218 -5.45 1.21 -25.05
CA ASP A 218 -6.39 1.06 -26.18
C ASP A 218 -7.65 1.94 -26.08
N ILE A 219 -7.47 3.16 -25.60
CA ILE A 219 -8.55 4.15 -25.50
C ILE A 219 -8.64 4.98 -26.79
N ASN A 220 -9.85 5.14 -27.33
CA ASN A 220 -10.11 5.89 -28.56
C ASN A 220 -10.12 7.42 -28.36
N THR A 221 -10.50 7.88 -27.17
CA THR A 221 -10.44 9.31 -26.83
C THR A 221 -9.00 9.76 -26.72
N GLN A 222 -8.68 10.92 -27.31
CA GLN A 222 -7.33 11.44 -27.40
C GLN A 222 -7.28 12.92 -27.05
N GLY A 223 -6.11 13.40 -26.62
CA GLY A 223 -5.80 14.83 -26.63
C GLY A 223 -6.57 15.68 -25.62
N LEU A 224 -7.08 15.10 -24.55
CA LEU A 224 -7.85 15.81 -23.53
C LEU A 224 -7.19 15.67 -22.15
N ALA A 225 -7.12 16.75 -21.38
CA ALA A 225 -6.75 16.74 -19.98
C ALA A 225 -7.83 17.41 -19.14
N VAL A 226 -8.19 16.77 -18.03
CA VAL A 226 -9.20 17.24 -17.08
C VAL A 226 -8.58 17.23 -15.69
N SER A 227 -8.72 18.33 -14.95
CA SER A 227 -8.19 18.46 -13.60
C SER A 227 -9.24 19.02 -12.65
N THR A 228 -9.29 18.49 -11.43
CA THR A 228 -10.05 19.10 -10.33
C THR A 228 -9.28 20.21 -9.62
N SER A 229 -7.96 20.28 -9.82
CA SER A 229 -7.12 21.34 -9.28
C SER A 229 -7.12 22.57 -10.19
N ASN A 230 -6.92 23.76 -9.62
CA ASN A 230 -6.87 25.01 -10.38
C ASN A 230 -5.54 25.22 -11.12
N LYS A 231 -4.87 24.13 -11.52
CA LYS A 231 -3.62 24.17 -12.28
C LYS A 231 -3.91 24.41 -13.76
N LYS A 232 -2.96 25.05 -14.44
CA LYS A 232 -2.95 25.14 -15.90
C LYS A 232 -2.17 23.96 -16.45
N PHE A 233 -2.66 23.37 -17.54
CA PHE A 233 -1.84 22.48 -18.33
C PHE A 233 -1.06 23.27 -19.38
N TYR A 234 0.09 22.70 -19.74
CA TYR A 234 0.96 23.19 -20.81
C TYR A 234 0.96 22.17 -21.94
N TYR A 235 1.82 22.35 -22.94
CA TYR A 235 1.99 21.38 -24.02
C TYR A 235 2.08 19.94 -23.47
N PRO A 236 1.35 18.96 -24.04
CA PRO A 236 0.54 19.07 -25.26
C PRO A 236 -0.89 19.59 -25.06
N TYR A 237 -1.34 19.91 -23.84
CA TYR A 237 -2.72 20.33 -23.53
C TYR A 237 -2.84 21.85 -23.34
N SER A 238 -2.57 22.61 -24.40
CA SER A 238 -2.49 24.08 -24.34
C SER A 238 -3.83 24.82 -24.48
N TYR A 239 -4.90 24.14 -24.92
CA TYR A 239 -6.15 24.80 -25.29
C TYR A 239 -7.21 24.68 -24.20
N PRO A 240 -7.47 25.71 -23.38
CA PRO A 240 -8.52 25.64 -22.36
C PRO A 240 -9.90 25.54 -23.00
N TRP A 241 -10.76 24.71 -22.43
CA TRP A 241 -12.15 24.57 -22.85
C TRP A 241 -13.10 24.79 -21.66
N HIS A 242 -14.26 25.37 -21.92
CA HIS A 242 -15.27 25.68 -20.91
C HIS A 242 -16.62 25.10 -21.30
N SER A 243 -17.25 24.43 -20.32
CA SER A 243 -18.63 23.97 -20.44
C SER A 243 -19.60 25.16 -20.43
N SER A 244 -20.80 24.97 -20.95
CA SER A 244 -21.91 25.91 -20.70
C SER A 244 -22.38 25.90 -19.24
N ASP A 245 -22.11 24.82 -18.50
CA ASP A 245 -22.45 24.69 -17.09
C ASP A 245 -21.39 25.31 -16.18
N ILE A 246 -21.77 26.36 -15.47
CA ILE A 246 -20.88 27.09 -14.56
C ILE A 246 -20.44 26.27 -13.35
N GLN A 247 -21.30 25.37 -12.83
CA GLN A 247 -20.97 24.53 -11.68
C GLN A 247 -19.85 23.54 -12.05
N ILE A 248 -19.94 22.99 -13.25
CA ILE A 248 -18.89 22.11 -13.78
C ILE A 248 -17.57 22.88 -13.94
N ASN A 249 -17.59 24.08 -14.52
CA ASN A 249 -16.38 24.89 -14.71
C ASN A 249 -15.73 25.40 -13.40
N GLN A 250 -16.50 25.49 -12.31
CA GLN A 250 -15.98 25.83 -10.99
C GLN A 250 -15.14 24.68 -10.41
N ARG A 251 -15.56 23.43 -10.67
CA ARG A 251 -14.90 22.24 -10.14
C ARG A 251 -13.86 21.64 -11.07
N LEU A 252 -14.09 21.67 -12.38
CA LEU A 252 -13.28 21.01 -13.39
C LEU A 252 -12.70 22.02 -14.36
N LYS A 253 -11.44 21.79 -14.73
CA LYS A 253 -10.75 22.50 -15.81
C LYS A 253 -10.45 21.52 -16.93
N PHE A 254 -10.82 21.90 -18.15
CA PHE A 254 -10.64 21.09 -19.35
C PHE A 254 -9.60 21.74 -20.26
N TYR A 255 -8.71 20.93 -20.81
CA TYR A 255 -7.67 21.36 -21.72
C TYR A 255 -7.53 20.37 -22.86
N GLY A 256 -7.51 20.87 -24.08
CA GLY A 256 -7.32 20.12 -25.31
C GLY A 256 -5.91 20.24 -25.86
N SER A 257 -5.50 19.27 -26.67
CA SER A 257 -4.29 19.35 -27.50
C SER A 257 -4.53 19.99 -28.86
N ASP A 258 -5.75 19.88 -29.38
CA ASP A 258 -6.22 20.58 -30.58
C ASP A 258 -7.60 21.19 -30.31
N GLU A 259 -7.77 22.47 -30.66
CA GLU A 259 -8.99 23.22 -30.36
C GLU A 259 -10.23 22.61 -31.05
N MET A 260 -10.10 22.22 -32.33
CA MET A 260 -11.21 21.73 -33.14
C MET A 260 -11.64 20.33 -32.71
N GLU A 261 -10.69 19.42 -32.52
CA GLU A 261 -10.97 18.06 -32.04
C GLU A 261 -11.54 18.07 -30.62
N THR A 262 -11.04 18.96 -29.76
CA THR A 262 -11.60 19.13 -28.40
C THR A 262 -13.03 19.62 -28.46
N ALA A 263 -13.34 20.61 -29.31
CA ALA A 263 -14.71 21.10 -29.46
C ALA A 263 -15.68 20.00 -29.96
N LYS A 264 -15.23 19.11 -30.85
CA LYS A 264 -16.02 17.95 -31.31
C LYS A 264 -16.23 16.91 -30.22
N LEU A 265 -15.20 16.63 -29.42
CA LEU A 265 -15.23 15.65 -28.34
C LEU A 265 -16.14 16.09 -27.18
N MET A 266 -16.08 17.37 -26.82
CA MET A 266 -16.72 17.95 -25.63
C MET A 266 -18.23 18.19 -25.82
N THR A 267 -18.95 17.17 -26.27
CA THR A 267 -20.41 17.15 -26.31
C THR A 267 -21.01 17.23 -24.90
N PRO A 268 -22.24 17.76 -24.71
CA PRO A 268 -22.85 17.85 -23.40
C PRO A 268 -22.90 16.51 -22.64
N ALA A 269 -23.19 15.41 -23.34
CA ALA A 269 -23.18 14.07 -22.76
C ALA A 269 -21.79 13.66 -22.26
N PHE A 270 -20.75 13.92 -23.05
CA PHE A 270 -19.37 13.62 -22.69
C PHE A 270 -18.92 14.42 -21.45
N VAL A 271 -19.27 15.70 -21.38
CA VAL A 271 -18.97 16.56 -20.22
C VAL A 271 -19.68 16.09 -18.96
N LEU A 272 -20.93 15.65 -19.06
CA LEU A 272 -21.65 15.07 -17.92
C LEU A 272 -20.99 13.78 -17.44
N ARG A 273 -20.58 12.88 -18.34
CA ARG A 273 -19.83 11.67 -17.94
C ARG A 273 -18.52 12.01 -17.22
N LEU A 274 -17.78 13.02 -17.69
CA LEU A 274 -16.59 13.52 -16.98
C LEU A 274 -16.93 14.08 -15.61
N ALA A 275 -17.99 14.88 -15.50
CA ALA A 275 -18.44 15.43 -14.22
C ALA A 275 -18.86 14.34 -13.23
N ASP A 276 -19.56 13.31 -13.70
CA ASP A 276 -19.96 12.14 -12.91
C ASP A 276 -18.75 11.31 -12.47
N PHE A 277 -17.78 11.08 -13.36
CA PHE A 277 -16.50 10.45 -13.00
C PHE A 277 -15.84 11.22 -11.84
N PHE A 278 -15.75 12.55 -11.94
CA PHE A 278 -15.13 13.38 -10.91
C PHE A 278 -15.99 13.66 -9.69
N LYS A 279 -17.24 13.16 -9.61
CA LYS A 279 -18.21 13.53 -8.56
C LYS A 279 -17.71 13.34 -7.13
N ASN A 280 -16.99 12.26 -6.87
CA ASN A 280 -16.47 11.90 -5.54
C ASN A 280 -14.94 11.76 -5.51
N ARG A 281 -14.22 12.33 -6.47
CA ARG A 281 -12.76 12.17 -6.58
C ARG A 281 -12.07 13.46 -6.97
N GLU A 282 -10.82 13.55 -6.57
CA GLU A 282 -9.88 14.59 -6.94
C GLU A 282 -8.74 13.99 -7.75
N GLY A 283 -8.20 14.77 -8.68
CA GLY A 283 -7.06 14.34 -9.47
C GLY A 283 -7.09 14.88 -10.90
N ASP A 284 -6.28 14.24 -11.72
CA ASP A 284 -6.11 14.53 -13.12
C ASP A 284 -6.45 13.31 -13.97
N LEU A 285 -7.17 13.55 -15.05
CA LEU A 285 -7.49 12.57 -16.08
C LEU A 285 -6.93 13.06 -17.41
N LEU A 286 -5.96 12.35 -17.97
CA LEU A 286 -5.26 12.74 -19.18
C LEU A 286 -5.43 11.64 -20.24
N PHE A 287 -5.91 12.02 -21.41
CA PHE A 287 -5.92 11.22 -22.63
C PHE A 287 -4.74 11.64 -23.46
N HIS A 288 -3.84 10.71 -23.75
CA HIS A 288 -2.66 11.04 -24.53
C HIS A 288 -3.08 11.49 -25.96
N PRO A 289 -2.42 12.50 -26.56
CA PRO A 289 -2.81 13.00 -27.89
C PRO A 289 -2.71 11.96 -29.02
N GLU A 290 -1.67 11.12 -29.01
CA GLU A 290 -1.38 10.20 -30.11
C GLU A 290 -1.46 8.71 -29.69
N SER A 291 -0.76 8.34 -28.63
CA SER A 291 -0.90 7.04 -27.97
C SER A 291 -2.33 6.83 -27.49
N LYS A 292 -2.94 5.68 -27.81
CA LYS A 292 -4.29 5.29 -27.35
C LYS A 292 -4.27 4.94 -25.86
N MET A 293 -4.04 5.92 -25.00
CA MET A 293 -3.83 5.71 -23.58
C MET A 293 -4.48 6.80 -22.75
N LEU A 294 -5.06 6.38 -21.64
CA LEU A 294 -5.58 7.22 -20.57
C LEU A 294 -4.70 7.07 -19.34
N CYS A 295 -4.44 8.18 -18.65
CA CYS A 295 -3.85 8.21 -17.33
C CYS A 295 -4.79 8.95 -16.36
N TYR A 296 -5.22 8.28 -15.30
CA TYR A 296 -5.82 8.93 -14.14
C TYR A 296 -4.83 8.94 -12.98
N ILE A 297 -4.72 10.03 -12.23
CA ILE A 297 -3.89 10.14 -11.04
C ILE A 297 -4.54 11.04 -9.98
N GLY A 298 -4.55 10.59 -8.73
CA GLY A 298 -5.18 11.30 -7.61
C GLY A 298 -4.55 10.95 -6.25
N PRO A 299 -5.07 11.50 -5.15
CA PRO A 299 -4.47 11.38 -3.82
C PRO A 299 -4.91 10.13 -3.03
N HIS A 300 -5.82 9.32 -3.56
CA HIS A 300 -6.39 8.18 -2.85
C HIS A 300 -5.59 6.90 -3.09
N ASP A 301 -5.15 6.25 -2.02
CA ASP A 301 -4.38 5.01 -2.09
C ASP A 301 -5.20 3.81 -2.59
N LEU A 302 -4.89 3.38 -3.81
CA LEU A 302 -5.54 2.25 -4.49
C LEU A 302 -5.17 0.89 -3.89
N PHE A 303 -4.08 0.80 -3.13
CA PHE A 303 -3.62 -0.43 -2.50
C PHE A 303 -4.00 -0.52 -1.02
N LYS A 304 -4.73 0.48 -0.50
CA LYS A 304 -5.14 0.54 0.90
C LYS A 304 -6.28 -0.44 1.20
N ILE A 305 -6.04 -1.28 2.18
CA ILE A 305 -7.02 -2.22 2.73
C ILE A 305 -8.02 -1.50 3.66
N SER A 306 -9.31 -1.80 3.49
CA SER A 306 -10.41 -1.26 4.29
C SER A 306 -10.49 -1.81 5.73
N SER A 307 -10.05 -3.05 5.96
CA SER A 307 -10.18 -3.71 7.25
C SER A 307 -8.89 -3.63 8.06
N LYS A 308 -8.77 -2.63 8.95
CA LYS A 308 -7.96 -2.77 10.16
C LYS A 308 -8.75 -3.62 11.16
N THR A 309 -8.86 -4.92 10.91
CA THR A 309 -9.37 -5.82 11.94
C THR A 309 -8.29 -5.95 13.02
N ASN A 310 -8.75 -6.05 14.27
CA ASN A 310 -8.00 -6.34 15.50
C ASN A 310 -6.74 -7.20 15.28
N VAL A 311 -5.72 -6.99 16.13
CA VAL A 311 -4.48 -7.79 16.19
C VAL A 311 -4.78 -9.27 15.86
N ILE A 312 -4.27 -9.74 14.72
CA ILE A 312 -4.50 -11.10 14.23
C ILE A 312 -3.69 -12.04 15.12
N GLN A 313 -4.35 -12.76 16.01
CA GLN A 313 -3.71 -13.65 16.98
C GLN A 313 -3.89 -15.14 16.67
N ASP A 314 -4.72 -15.47 15.68
CA ASP A 314 -4.97 -16.84 15.24
C ASP A 314 -5.28 -16.93 13.73
N ILE A 315 -5.17 -18.16 13.20
CA ILE A 315 -5.36 -18.46 11.77
C ILE A 315 -6.81 -18.26 11.30
N SER A 316 -7.79 -18.40 12.20
CA SER A 316 -9.20 -18.18 11.85
C SER A 316 -9.48 -16.68 11.64
N ALA A 317 -8.91 -15.84 12.50
CA ALA A 317 -8.94 -14.38 12.38
C ALA A 317 -8.21 -13.94 11.10
N LEU A 318 -7.04 -14.54 10.80
CA LEU A 318 -6.31 -14.28 9.55
C LEU A 318 -7.16 -14.62 8.32
N ARG A 319 -7.78 -15.80 8.27
CA ARG A 319 -8.70 -16.17 7.17
C ARG A 319 -9.87 -15.19 7.07
N GLY A 320 -10.47 -14.82 8.20
CA GLY A 320 -11.57 -13.86 8.26
C GLY A 320 -11.19 -12.49 7.70
N HIS A 321 -9.99 -12.02 8.05
CA HIS A 321 -9.40 -10.79 7.52
C HIS A 321 -9.19 -10.91 6.00
N LEU A 322 -8.46 -11.95 5.55
CA LEU A 322 -8.14 -12.16 4.14
C LEU A 322 -9.38 -12.31 3.25
N ARG A 323 -10.48 -12.86 3.79
CA ARG A 323 -11.76 -12.99 3.08
C ARG A 323 -12.49 -11.67 2.93
N THR A 324 -12.53 -10.86 3.98
CA THR A 324 -13.46 -9.71 4.07
C THR A 324 -12.84 -8.39 3.66
N PHE A 325 -11.51 -8.27 3.64
CA PHE A 325 -10.87 -7.02 3.26
C PHE A 325 -11.24 -6.59 1.84
N LYS A 326 -11.26 -5.28 1.61
CA LYS A 326 -11.50 -4.69 0.28
C LYS A 326 -10.52 -3.55 0.01
N LEU A 327 -10.20 -3.34 -1.26
CA LEU A 327 -9.52 -2.16 -1.76
C LEU A 327 -10.60 -1.17 -2.24
N ILE A 328 -11.25 -0.46 -1.30
CA ILE A 328 -12.44 0.35 -1.59
C ILE A 328 -12.17 1.40 -2.68
N GLU A 329 -11.02 2.09 -2.60
CA GLU A 329 -10.65 3.12 -3.57
C GLU A 329 -10.41 2.52 -4.96
N LEU A 330 -9.79 1.34 -5.04
CA LEU A 330 -9.63 0.61 -6.28
C LEU A 330 -10.97 0.16 -6.88
N GLU A 331 -11.85 -0.43 -6.06
CA GLU A 331 -13.17 -0.89 -6.51
C GLU A 331 -14.02 0.28 -7.02
N ASN A 332 -13.99 1.42 -6.33
CA ASN A 332 -14.68 2.65 -6.75
C ASN A 332 -14.06 3.26 -8.02
N LEU A 333 -12.73 3.27 -8.13
CA LEU A 333 -12.05 3.74 -9.34
C LEU A 333 -12.40 2.86 -10.54
N GLN A 334 -12.29 1.55 -10.40
CA GLN A 334 -12.62 0.57 -11.43
C GLN A 334 -14.05 0.74 -11.92
N ARG A 335 -15.03 0.75 -11.00
CA ARG A 335 -16.45 0.90 -11.37
C ARG A 335 -16.69 2.19 -12.15
N ASP A 336 -16.27 3.32 -11.60
CA ASP A 336 -16.62 4.62 -12.18
C ASP A 336 -15.83 4.88 -13.48
N LEU A 337 -14.62 4.29 -13.63
CA LEU A 337 -13.85 4.36 -14.86
C LEU A 337 -14.47 3.48 -15.97
N LEU A 338 -14.91 2.26 -15.66
CA LEU A 338 -15.62 1.41 -16.63
C LEU A 338 -16.95 2.05 -17.07
N LEU A 339 -17.69 2.66 -16.15
CA LEU A 339 -18.89 3.44 -16.47
C LEU A 339 -18.59 4.64 -17.37
N PHE A 340 -17.43 5.28 -17.20
CA PHE A 340 -17.01 6.41 -18.01
C PHE A 340 -16.55 6.01 -19.42
N LEU A 341 -15.92 4.84 -19.56
CA LEU A 341 -15.40 4.33 -20.83
C LEU A 341 -16.47 3.76 -21.78
N LYS A 342 -17.67 3.50 -21.25
CA LYS A 342 -18.90 3.23 -22.01
C LYS A 342 -19.38 4.50 -22.72
#